data_AF-A0A062VCF4-F1
#
_entry.id   AF-A0A062VCF4-F1
#
_cell.length_a   1.000
_cell.length_b   1.000
_cell.length_c   1.000
_cell.angle_alpha   90.00
_cell.angle_beta   90.00
_cell.angle_gamma   90.00
#
_symmetry.space_group_name_H-M   'P 1'
#
loop_
_entity.id
_entity.type
_entity.pdbx_description
1 polymer ?
#
loop_
_entity_poly.entity_id
_entity_poly.type
_entity_poly.pdbx_seq_one_letter_code
_entity_poly.pdbx_strand_id
1 'polypeptide(L)'
;MPLLTLVALGFLAGSLIKLADDIADINISFNRLFAIPAGLAYGSLMGYLMVIDAAASLLFGGIVIGCLLTGKINSTGHYFGLAAILIIFFLYGVRLSPMVLLIAALAALDELRDIIHVPVYLDAVFDYRLILKLGVFVLVILDMLGLNALIILIAFDSAYIITERINSRISHEV
;
A
#
# COMPACT_ATOMS: atom_id res chain seq x y z
N MET A 1 -0.60 16.74 11.80
CA MET A 1 0.57 17.01 10.93
C MET A 1 0.15 17.94 9.80
N PRO A 2 1.08 18.73 9.22
CA PRO A 2 0.79 19.50 8.01
C PRO A 2 0.41 18.57 6.85
N LEU A 3 -0.57 19.00 6.04
CA LEU A 3 -1.06 18.26 4.87
C LEU A 3 0.08 17.88 3.90
N LEU A 4 0.98 18.82 3.64
CA LEU A 4 2.14 18.61 2.75
C LEU A 4 3.02 17.44 3.23
N THR A 5 3.21 17.31 4.54
CA THR A 5 4.02 16.23 5.12
C THR A 5 3.33 14.88 4.92
N LEU A 6 2.02 14.80 5.10
CA LEU A 6 1.27 13.56 4.84
C LEU A 6 1.35 13.13 3.38
N VAL A 7 1.19 14.09 2.45
CA VAL A 7 1.32 13.82 1.01
C VAL A 7 2.72 13.35 0.67
N ALA A 8 3.75 14.04 1.13
CA ALA A 8 5.14 13.68 0.85
C ALA A 8 5.51 12.29 1.39
N LEU A 9 5.08 11.98 2.61
CA LEU A 9 5.30 10.67 3.23
C LEU A 9 4.50 9.58 2.49
N GLY A 10 3.21 9.78 2.23
CA GLY A 10 2.39 8.84 1.47
C GLY A 10 2.98 8.55 0.08
N PHE A 11 3.43 9.59 -0.61
CA PHE A 11 4.09 9.48 -1.91
C PHE A 11 5.41 8.70 -1.83
N LEU A 12 6.24 8.98 -0.81
CA LEU A 12 7.49 8.26 -0.60
C LEU A 12 7.25 6.78 -0.31
N ALA A 13 6.26 6.43 0.53
CA ALA A 13 5.88 5.05 0.78
C ALA A 13 5.44 4.34 -0.52
N GLY A 14 4.60 4.98 -1.33
CA GLY A 14 4.13 4.42 -2.60
C GLY A 14 5.24 4.23 -3.64
N SER A 15 6.24 5.11 -3.65
CA SER A 15 7.41 4.95 -4.52
C SER A 15 8.31 3.80 -4.05
N LEU A 16 8.56 3.70 -2.74
CA LEU A 16 9.43 2.69 -2.15
C LEU A 16 8.84 1.29 -2.22
N ILE A 17 7.51 1.13 -2.08
CA ILE A 17 6.89 -0.18 -2.26
C ILE A 17 7.02 -0.64 -3.72
N LYS A 18 6.80 0.25 -4.71
CA LYS A 18 7.01 -0.09 -6.13
C LYS A 18 8.46 -0.46 -6.42
N LEU A 19 9.40 0.27 -5.83
CA LEU A 19 10.81 -0.08 -5.94
C LEU A 19 11.11 -1.47 -5.35
N ALA A 20 10.47 -1.83 -4.23
CA ALA A 20 10.61 -3.17 -3.65
C ALA A 20 10.04 -4.26 -4.57
N ASP A 21 8.89 -4.01 -5.21
CA ASP A 21 8.29 -4.91 -6.21
C ASP A 21 9.24 -5.12 -7.39
N ASP A 22 9.70 -4.03 -8.00
CA ASP A 22 10.55 -4.08 -9.19
C ASP A 22 11.88 -4.80 -8.91
N ILE A 23 12.47 -4.61 -7.72
CA ILE A 23 13.68 -5.35 -7.31
C ILE A 23 13.39 -6.84 -7.10
N ALA A 24 12.22 -7.19 -6.56
CA ALA A 24 11.82 -8.59 -6.35
C ALA A 24 11.56 -9.32 -7.68
N ASP A 25 11.02 -8.60 -8.67
CA ASP A 25 10.71 -9.11 -10.00
C ASP A 25 11.95 -9.26 -10.90
N ILE A 26 13.03 -8.53 -10.64
CA ILE A 26 14.31 -8.73 -11.33
C ILE A 26 14.84 -10.15 -11.01
N ASN A 27 14.77 -11.01 -12.02
CA ASN A 27 14.89 -12.46 -11.90
C ASN A 27 16.34 -13.00 -11.72
N ILE A 28 17.19 -12.26 -10.99
CA ILE A 28 18.54 -12.67 -10.62
C ILE A 28 18.49 -13.06 -9.14
N SER A 29 18.61 -14.35 -8.84
CA SER A 29 18.44 -14.94 -7.50
C SER A 29 19.24 -14.27 -6.38
N PHE A 30 20.40 -13.66 -6.68
CA PHE A 30 21.24 -12.93 -5.72
C PHE A 30 20.73 -11.52 -5.41
N ASN A 31 19.90 -10.92 -6.27
CA ASN A 31 19.44 -9.54 -6.16
C ASN A 31 18.14 -9.36 -5.35
N ARG A 32 17.39 -10.43 -5.05
CA ARG A 32 16.13 -10.33 -4.30
C ARG A 32 16.31 -9.82 -2.86
N LEU A 33 17.52 -9.92 -2.31
CA LEU A 33 17.87 -9.34 -1.01
C LEU A 33 17.98 -7.81 -1.06
N PHE A 34 18.20 -7.20 -2.24
CA PHE A 34 18.17 -5.74 -2.39
C PHE A 34 16.76 -5.15 -2.25
N ALA A 35 15.71 -5.98 -2.28
CA ALA A 35 14.36 -5.54 -1.94
C ALA A 35 14.19 -5.27 -0.43
N ILE A 36 15.09 -5.79 0.43
CA ILE A 36 14.98 -5.66 1.89
C ILE A 36 15.11 -4.20 2.36
N PRO A 37 16.12 -3.41 1.94
CA PRO A 37 16.20 -2.00 2.32
C PRO A 37 14.96 -1.19 1.91
N ALA A 38 14.45 -1.39 0.69
CA ALA A 38 13.23 -0.74 0.22
C ALA A 38 12.02 -1.17 1.05
N GLY A 39 11.92 -2.48 1.33
CA GLY A 39 10.96 -3.10 2.23
C GLY A 39 10.89 -2.44 3.60
N LEU A 40 12.03 -2.44 4.30
CA LEU A 40 12.19 -1.81 5.61
C LEU A 40 11.85 -0.32 5.57
N ALA A 41 12.27 0.40 4.53
CA ALA A 41 12.02 1.82 4.40
C ALA A 41 10.53 2.13 4.23
N TYR A 42 9.84 1.49 3.28
CA TYR A 42 8.40 1.72 3.08
C TYR A 42 7.60 1.25 4.31
N GLY A 43 7.96 0.10 4.88
CA GLY A 43 7.28 -0.46 6.05
C GLY A 43 7.43 0.42 7.28
N SER A 44 8.64 0.95 7.51
CA SER A 44 8.87 1.89 8.61
C SER A 44 8.09 3.19 8.42
N LEU A 45 8.00 3.67 7.18
CA LEU A 45 7.31 4.91 6.86
C LEU A 45 5.78 4.78 6.96
N MET A 46 5.22 3.66 6.50
CA MET A 46 3.82 3.30 6.73
C MET A 46 3.54 3.15 8.22
N GLY A 47 4.37 2.40 8.96
CA GLY A 47 4.22 2.25 10.42
C GLY A 47 4.25 3.60 11.15
N TYR A 48 5.18 4.48 10.78
CA TYR A 48 5.25 5.84 11.32
C TYR A 48 3.97 6.64 11.03
N LEU A 49 3.45 6.59 9.80
CA LEU A 49 2.18 7.22 9.44
C LEU A 49 1.02 6.69 10.30
N MET A 50 0.98 5.38 10.56
CA MET A 50 -0.05 4.77 11.42
C MET A 50 0.03 5.24 12.88
N VAL A 51 1.21 5.55 13.40
CA VAL A 51 1.39 6.06 14.77
C VAL A 51 0.90 7.50 14.88
N ILE A 52 1.20 8.35 13.90
CA ILE A 52 0.97 9.81 13.99
C ILE A 52 -0.40 10.26 13.49
N ASP A 53 -1.09 9.45 12.68
CA ASP A 53 -2.41 9.78 12.12
C ASP A 53 -3.38 8.59 12.21
N ALA A 54 -4.54 8.83 12.83
CA ALA A 54 -5.52 7.78 13.05
C ALA A 54 -6.18 7.30 11.75
N ALA A 55 -6.37 8.16 10.75
CA ALA A 55 -6.96 7.76 9.47
C ALA A 55 -5.96 6.91 8.67
N ALA A 56 -4.67 7.25 8.72
CA ALA A 56 -3.58 6.44 8.17
C ALA A 56 -3.46 5.07 8.86
N SER A 57 -3.63 5.02 10.18
CA SER A 57 -3.68 3.78 10.95
C SER A 57 -4.75 2.82 10.44
N LEU A 58 -5.99 3.33 10.27
CA LEU A 58 -7.10 2.54 9.76
C LEU A 58 -6.87 2.11 8.30
N LEU A 59 -6.39 3.03 7.45
CA LEU A 59 -6.11 2.78 6.05
C LEU A 59 -5.04 1.70 5.86
N PHE A 60 -3.84 1.92 6.36
CA PHE A 60 -2.73 0.99 6.16
C PHE A 60 -2.93 -0.31 6.94
N GLY A 61 -3.51 -0.26 8.14
CA GLY A 61 -3.90 -1.47 8.86
C GLY A 61 -4.86 -2.33 8.03
N GLY A 62 -5.86 -1.70 7.40
CA GLY A 62 -6.81 -2.39 6.52
C GLY A 62 -6.13 -2.97 5.29
N ILE A 63 -5.34 -2.16 4.56
CA ILE A 63 -4.60 -2.61 3.37
C ILE A 63 -3.67 -3.79 3.70
N VAL A 64 -2.90 -3.69 4.78
CA VAL A 64 -1.98 -4.77 5.20
C VAL A 64 -2.74 -6.06 5.47
N ILE A 65 -3.87 -6.00 6.20
CA ILE A 65 -4.69 -7.19 6.46
C ILE A 65 -5.30 -7.73 5.17
N GLY A 66 -5.83 -6.89 4.29
CA GLY A 66 -6.38 -7.30 2.99
C GLY A 66 -5.34 -7.99 2.10
N CYS A 67 -4.13 -7.45 2.02
CA CYS A 67 -3.01 -8.04 1.29
C CYS A 67 -2.50 -9.35 1.92
N LEU A 68 -2.54 -9.47 3.26
CA LEU A 68 -2.23 -10.73 3.95
C LEU A 68 -3.24 -11.83 3.61
N LEU A 69 -4.54 -11.51 3.65
CA LEU A 69 -5.62 -12.45 3.39
C LEU A 69 -5.62 -12.98 1.94
N THR A 70 -5.17 -12.16 1.00
CA THR A 70 -5.08 -12.52 -0.43
C THR A 70 -3.73 -13.09 -0.82
N GLY A 71 -2.76 -13.15 0.10
CA GLY A 71 -1.42 -13.67 -0.18
C GLY A 71 -0.56 -12.75 -1.05
N LYS A 72 -0.92 -11.47 -1.20
CA LYS A 72 -0.16 -10.49 -2.00
C LYS A 72 1.23 -10.20 -1.40
N ILE A 73 1.38 -10.36 -0.10
CA ILE A 73 2.68 -10.27 0.59
C ILE A 73 3.43 -11.60 0.38
N ASN A 74 4.13 -11.71 -0.75
CA ASN A 74 4.78 -12.94 -1.21
C ASN A 74 6.29 -12.79 -1.50
N SER A 75 6.88 -11.61 -1.27
CA SER A 75 8.30 -11.33 -1.52
C SER A 75 9.09 -11.08 -0.23
N THR A 76 10.40 -11.34 -0.26
CA THR A 76 11.30 -11.05 0.86
C THR A 76 11.24 -9.58 1.28
N GLY A 77 11.25 -8.66 0.31
CA GLY A 77 11.10 -7.23 0.59
C GLY A 77 9.82 -6.92 1.37
N HIS A 78 8.69 -7.49 0.95
CA HIS A 78 7.42 -7.26 1.64
C HIS A 78 7.33 -7.89 3.03
N TYR A 79 7.94 -9.05 3.26
CA TYR A 79 8.01 -9.63 4.60
C TYR A 79 8.78 -8.73 5.57
N PHE A 80 9.90 -8.14 5.13
CA PHE A 80 10.64 -7.18 5.94
C PHE A 80 9.89 -5.86 6.12
N GLY A 81 9.16 -5.39 5.10
CA GLY A 81 8.26 -4.25 5.24
C GLY A 81 7.15 -4.48 6.26
N LEU A 82 6.50 -5.65 6.22
CA LEU A 82 5.52 -6.06 7.23
C LEU A 82 6.15 -6.14 8.62
N ALA A 83 7.34 -6.72 8.75
CA ALA A 83 8.05 -6.78 10.03
C ALA A 83 8.33 -5.38 10.59
N ALA A 84 8.75 -4.42 9.75
CA ALA A 84 8.95 -3.03 10.17
C ALA A 84 7.65 -2.37 10.66
N ILE A 85 6.53 -2.57 9.94
CA ILE A 85 5.21 -2.10 10.37
C ILE A 85 4.86 -2.68 11.74
N LEU A 86 5.01 -4.00 11.92
CA LEU A 86 4.69 -4.68 13.17
C LEU A 86 5.57 -4.21 14.33
N ILE A 87 6.88 -4.03 14.11
CA ILE A 87 7.79 -3.53 15.15
C ILE A 87 7.34 -2.14 15.62
N ILE A 88 7.06 -1.23 14.70
CA ILE A 88 6.58 0.12 15.06
C ILE A 88 5.22 0.04 15.77
N PHE A 89 4.31 -0.78 15.27
CA PHE A 89 3.01 -1.04 15.88
C PHE A 89 3.16 -1.50 17.34
N PHE A 90 4.02 -2.47 17.62
CA PHE A 90 4.21 -3.01 18.97
C PHE A 90 4.93 -2.04 19.91
N LEU A 91 5.87 -1.23 19.40
CA LEU A 91 6.64 -0.30 20.21
C LEU A 91 5.86 0.96 20.59
N TYR A 92 5.06 1.49 19.67
CA TYR A 92 4.39 2.79 19.85
C TYR A 92 2.88 2.68 20.02
N GLY A 93 2.29 1.53 19.67
CA GLY A 93 0.85 1.37 19.57
C GLY A 93 0.29 2.14 18.37
N VAL A 94 -0.85 1.68 17.86
CA VAL A 94 -1.62 2.45 16.86
C VAL A 94 -3.10 2.39 17.21
N ARG A 95 -3.87 3.34 16.71
CA ARG A 95 -5.30 3.40 16.94
C ARG A 95 -6.01 2.59 15.86
N LEU A 96 -6.46 1.39 16.22
CA LEU A 96 -7.31 0.56 15.36
C LEU A 96 -8.77 0.61 15.85
N SER A 97 -9.70 0.37 14.93
CA SER A 97 -11.11 0.18 15.20
C SER A 97 -11.65 -0.93 14.27
N PRO A 98 -12.87 -1.45 14.50
CA PRO A 98 -13.48 -2.43 13.58
C PRO A 98 -13.55 -1.95 12.13
N MET A 99 -13.46 -0.63 11.88
CA MET A 99 -13.37 -0.04 10.55
C MET A 99 -12.22 -0.60 9.70
N VAL A 100 -11.13 -1.02 10.35
CA VAL A 100 -9.99 -1.68 9.71
C VAL A 100 -10.43 -2.90 8.91
N LEU A 101 -11.40 -3.67 9.41
CA LEU A 101 -11.89 -4.87 8.73
C LEU A 101 -12.66 -4.54 7.46
N LEU A 102 -13.38 -3.40 7.45
CA LEU A 102 -14.07 -2.93 6.25
C LEU A 102 -13.07 -2.51 5.18
N ILE A 103 -12.03 -1.75 5.56
CA ILE A 103 -10.95 -1.36 4.65
C ILE A 103 -10.18 -2.60 4.16
N ALA A 104 -9.94 -3.59 5.03
CA ALA A 104 -9.32 -4.85 4.66
C ALA A 104 -10.16 -5.64 3.66
N ALA A 105 -11.49 -5.68 3.82
CA ALA A 105 -12.39 -6.29 2.84
C ALA A 105 -12.29 -5.57 1.49
N LEU A 106 -12.34 -4.24 1.46
CA LEU A 106 -12.17 -3.46 0.23
C LEU A 106 -10.83 -3.73 -0.46
N ALA A 107 -9.73 -3.74 0.30
CA ALA A 107 -8.40 -4.04 -0.23
C ALA A 107 -8.30 -5.48 -0.73
N ALA A 108 -8.89 -6.45 -0.02
CA ALA A 108 -8.91 -7.85 -0.46
C ALA A 108 -9.73 -8.04 -1.74
N LEU A 109 -10.84 -7.32 -1.90
CA LEU A 109 -11.67 -7.36 -3.11
C LEU A 109 -10.88 -6.91 -4.36
N ASP A 110 -10.04 -5.87 -4.24
CA ASP A 110 -9.18 -5.44 -5.36
C ASP A 110 -8.21 -6.54 -5.79
N GLU A 111 -7.69 -7.32 -4.83
CA GLU A 111 -6.72 -8.39 -5.11
C GLU A 111 -7.40 -9.72 -5.53
N LEU A 112 -8.74 -9.84 -5.41
CA LEU A 112 -9.46 -11.05 -5.83
C LEU A 112 -9.34 -11.33 -7.33
N ARG A 113 -9.07 -10.32 -8.17
CA ARG A 113 -8.85 -10.51 -9.61
C ARG A 113 -7.79 -11.59 -9.90
N ASP A 114 -6.73 -11.64 -9.10
CA ASP A 114 -5.65 -12.62 -9.27
C ASP A 114 -6.12 -14.06 -8.91
N ILE A 115 -7.25 -14.19 -8.23
CA ILE A 115 -7.81 -15.44 -7.70
C ILE A 115 -9.01 -15.92 -8.54
N ILE A 116 -9.85 -15.00 -9.03
CA ILE A 116 -11.05 -15.30 -9.83
C ILE A 116 -10.87 -14.86 -11.29
N HIS A 117 -11.30 -15.70 -12.25
CA HIS A 117 -11.36 -15.29 -13.66
C HIS A 117 -12.46 -14.25 -13.85
N VAL A 118 -12.06 -12.97 -13.83
CA VAL A 118 -12.95 -11.83 -14.08
C VAL A 118 -13.11 -11.64 -15.59
N PRO A 119 -14.34 -11.39 -16.10
CA PRO A 119 -14.52 -11.10 -17.52
C PRO A 119 -13.93 -9.74 -17.92
N VAL A 120 -13.42 -9.64 -19.15
CA VAL A 120 -12.63 -8.51 -19.68
C VAL A 120 -13.29 -7.13 -19.53
N TYR A 121 -14.61 -7.05 -19.54
CA TYR A 121 -15.32 -5.76 -19.37
C TYR A 121 -15.31 -5.23 -17.93
N LEU A 122 -15.02 -6.07 -16.94
CA LEU A 122 -14.84 -5.68 -15.53
C LEU A 122 -13.36 -5.48 -15.17
N ASP A 123 -12.44 -5.72 -16.09
CA ASP A 123 -11.00 -5.68 -15.83
C ASP A 123 -10.54 -4.30 -15.34
N ALA A 124 -11.11 -3.24 -15.96
CA ALA A 124 -10.89 -1.85 -15.57
C ALA A 124 -11.34 -1.50 -14.14
N VAL A 125 -12.20 -2.31 -13.51
CA VAL A 125 -12.68 -2.11 -12.13
C VAL A 125 -11.67 -2.63 -11.10
N PHE A 126 -10.86 -3.62 -11.47
CA PHE A 126 -9.84 -4.18 -10.58
C PHE A 126 -8.46 -3.55 -10.82
N ASP A 127 -8.27 -2.89 -11.96
CA ASP A 127 -7.05 -2.13 -12.23
C ASP A 127 -6.88 -0.98 -11.24
N TYR A 128 -5.62 -0.78 -10.80
CA TYR A 128 -5.21 0.32 -9.93
C TYR A 128 -5.98 0.42 -8.61
N ARG A 129 -6.45 -0.69 -8.02
CA ARG A 129 -7.13 -0.71 -6.72
C ARG A 129 -8.35 0.23 -6.62
N LEU A 130 -9.19 0.20 -7.65
CA LEU A 130 -10.31 1.13 -7.78
C LEU A 130 -11.37 0.89 -6.70
N ILE A 131 -11.59 -0.37 -6.27
CA ILE A 131 -12.59 -0.69 -5.24
C ILE A 131 -12.21 -0.06 -3.90
N LEU A 132 -10.94 -0.19 -3.49
CA LEU A 132 -10.42 0.44 -2.27
C LEU A 132 -10.55 1.96 -2.33
N LYS A 133 -10.19 2.60 -3.45
CA LYS A 133 -10.30 4.05 -3.60
C LYS A 133 -11.73 4.55 -3.50
N LEU A 134 -12.67 3.91 -4.22
CA LEU A 134 -14.08 4.28 -4.16
C LEU A 134 -14.67 4.01 -2.77
N GLY A 135 -14.33 2.88 -2.16
CA GLY A 135 -14.77 2.54 -0.82
C GLY A 135 -14.29 3.57 0.21
N VAL A 136 -12.98 3.87 0.23
CA VAL A 136 -12.41 4.91 1.10
C VAL A 136 -13.04 6.27 0.85
N PHE A 137 -13.30 6.64 -0.41
CA PHE A 137 -13.98 7.89 -0.75
C PHE A 137 -15.40 7.97 -0.17
N VAL A 138 -16.20 6.91 -0.30
CA VAL A 138 -17.54 6.83 0.30
C VAL A 138 -17.46 6.93 1.82
N LEU A 139 -16.51 6.25 2.45
CA LEU A 139 -16.30 6.30 3.90
C LEU A 139 -15.95 7.70 4.40
N VAL A 140 -15.21 8.48 3.61
CA VAL A 140 -14.92 9.89 3.91
C VAL A 140 -16.17 10.77 3.75
N ILE A 141 -16.97 10.57 2.71
CA ILE A 141 -18.23 11.32 2.52
C ILE A 141 -19.22 11.08 3.67
N LEU A 142 -19.27 9.85 4.17
CA LEU A 142 -20.11 9.47 5.30
C LEU A 142 -19.54 9.88 6.67
N ASP A 143 -18.42 10.63 6.69
CA ASP A 143 -17.72 11.07 7.90
C ASP A 143 -17.27 9.92 8.83
N MET A 144 -17.12 8.71 8.27
CA MET A 144 -16.67 7.51 9.00
C MET A 144 -15.14 7.37 8.99
N LEU A 145 -14.47 8.04 8.06
CA LEU A 145 -13.02 8.00 7.89
C LEU A 145 -12.51 9.42 7.60
N GLY A 146 -11.40 9.81 8.21
CA GLY A 146 -10.84 11.15 8.01
C GLY A 146 -10.33 11.36 6.58
N LEU A 147 -10.49 12.58 6.06
CA LEU A 147 -10.02 12.98 4.71
C LEU A 147 -8.54 12.65 4.47
N ASN A 148 -7.72 12.66 5.53
CA ASN A 148 -6.31 12.28 5.49
C ASN A 148 -6.08 10.89 4.88
N ALA A 149 -6.96 9.91 5.13
CA ALA A 149 -6.83 8.58 4.54
C ALA A 149 -6.95 8.62 3.01
N LEU A 150 -7.94 9.36 2.49
CA LEU A 150 -8.11 9.50 1.04
C LEU A 150 -6.92 10.23 0.41
N ILE A 151 -6.43 11.29 1.05
CA ILE A 151 -5.26 12.04 0.56
C ILE A 151 -4.01 11.15 0.51
N ILE A 152 -3.75 10.41 1.60
CA ILE A 152 -2.61 9.48 1.67
C ILE A 152 -2.75 8.39 0.61
N LEU A 153 -3.94 7.80 0.46
CA LEU A 153 -4.19 6.74 -0.52
C LEU A 153 -3.92 7.24 -1.94
N ILE A 154 -4.44 8.43 -2.31
CA ILE A 154 -4.22 9.01 -3.63
C ILE A 154 -2.73 9.33 -3.85
N ALA A 155 -2.05 9.90 -2.85
CA ALA A 155 -0.62 10.21 -2.95
C ALA A 155 0.23 8.94 -3.11
N PHE A 156 -0.07 7.90 -2.34
CA PHE A 156 0.58 6.60 -2.38
C PHE A 156 0.39 5.92 -3.74
N ASP A 157 -0.86 5.79 -4.21
CA ASP A 157 -1.16 5.14 -5.50
C ASP A 157 -0.57 5.93 -6.67
N SER A 158 -0.64 7.26 -6.63
CA SER A 158 -0.06 8.11 -7.68
C SER A 158 1.45 7.89 -7.78
N ALA A 159 2.13 7.82 -6.63
CA ALA A 159 3.57 7.57 -6.57
C ALA A 159 3.94 6.18 -7.11
N TYR A 160 3.15 5.16 -6.76
CA TYR A 160 3.31 3.81 -7.27
C TYR A 160 3.26 3.79 -8.80
N ILE A 161 2.21 4.37 -9.39
CA ILE A 161 2.00 4.42 -10.85
C ILE A 161 3.08 5.25 -11.55
N ILE A 162 3.48 6.39 -10.96
CA ILE A 162 4.54 7.23 -11.54
C ILE A 162 5.87 6.47 -11.53
N THR A 163 6.21 5.80 -10.43
CA THR A 163 7.44 5.01 -10.30
C THR A 163 7.47 3.88 -11.32
N GLU A 164 6.36 3.17 -11.50
CA GLU A 164 6.19 2.15 -12.53
C GLU A 164 6.47 2.68 -13.95
N ARG A 165 5.90 3.84 -14.30
CA ARG A 165 6.09 4.47 -15.61
C ARG A 165 7.52 4.94 -15.84
N ILE A 166 8.19 5.42 -14.79
CA ILE A 166 9.60 5.82 -14.88
C ILE A 166 10.48 4.59 -15.11
N ASN A 167 10.30 3.54 -14.30
CA ASN A 167 11.13 2.34 -14.39
C ASN A 167 10.96 1.59 -15.71
N SER A 168 9.71 1.46 -16.20
CA SER A 168 9.43 0.87 -17.51
C SER A 168 10.04 1.65 -18.68
N ARG A 169 10.16 2.98 -18.60
CA ARG A 169 10.87 3.76 -19.63
C ARG A 169 12.37 3.51 -19.60
N ILE A 170 12.96 3.50 -18.41
CA ILE A 170 14.40 3.28 -18.24
C ILE A 170 14.80 1.89 -18.74
N SER A 171 14.00 0.86 -18.48
CA SER A 171 14.28 -0.50 -18.95
C SER A 171 14.11 -0.70 -20.45
N HIS A 172 13.41 0.20 -21.16
CA HIS A 172 13.31 0.22 -22.62
C HIS A 172 14.46 1.02 -23.29
N GLU A 173 15.18 1.86 -22.55
CA GLU A 173 16.31 2.66 -23.06
C GLU A 173 17.68 1.97 -22.87
N VAL A 174 17.74 0.87 -22.13
CA VAL A 174 18.95 0.03 -21.89
C VAL A 174 18.90 -1.23 -22.74
#